data_AF-I4GA45-F1
#
_entry.id   AF-I4GA45-F1
#
_cell.length_a   1.000
_cell.length_b   1.000
_cell.length_c   1.000
_cell.angle_alpha   90.00
_cell.angle_beta   90.00
_cell.angle_gamma   90.00
#
_symmetry.space_group_name_H-M   'P 1'
#
loop_
_entity.id
_entity.type
_entity.pdbx_description
1 polymer ?
#
loop_
_entity_poly.entity_id
_entity_poly.type
_entity_poly.pdbx_seq_one_letter_code
_entity_poly.pdbx_strand_id
1 'polypeptide(L)' 'MSRFSLSHWDSMVVAACWEANVETLYTEDFGYSDIDGLKIVNPFKSP' A
#
# COMPACT_ATOMS: atom_id res chain seq x y z
N MET A 1 -1.89 3.79 -19.26
CA MET A 1 -0.62 3.66 -18.50
C MET A 1 -0.99 3.32 -17.06
N SER A 2 -0.45 2.25 -16.48
CA SER A 2 -0.67 1.93 -15.06
C SER A 2 0.21 2.82 -14.21
N ARG A 3 -0.38 3.68 -13.37
CA ARG A 3 0.35 4.60 -12.48
C ARG A 3 1.16 3.86 -11.41
N PHE A 4 0.69 2.69 -11.00
CA PHE A 4 1.35 1.78 -10.07
C PHE A 4 1.55 0.41 -10.73
N SER A 5 2.69 -0.23 -10.45
CA SER A 5 2.99 -1.58 -10.92
C SER A 5 2.70 -2.57 -9.80
N LEU A 6 1.43 -2.80 -9.52
CA LEU A 6 0.97 -3.73 -8.50
C LEU A 6 0.71 -5.10 -9.12
N SER A 7 1.09 -6.17 -8.42
CA SER A 7 0.60 -7.50 -8.76
C SER A 7 -0.92 -7.58 -8.49
N HIS A 8 -1.56 -8.67 -8.95
CA HIS A 8 -2.96 -8.91 -8.62
C HIS A 8 -3.19 -9.00 -7.10
N TRP A 9 -2.25 -9.61 -6.38
CA TRP A 9 -2.34 -9.79 -4.93
C TRP A 9 -2.12 -8.48 -4.17
N ASP A 10 -1.14 -7.68 -4.58
CA ASP A 10 -0.93 -6.35 -4.00
C ASP A 10 -2.15 -5.46 -4.21
N SER A 11 -2.76 -5.54 -5.39
CA SER A 11 -3.99 -4.80 -5.72
C SER A 11 -5.15 -5.22 -4.82
N MET A 12 -5.27 -6.50 -4.49
CA MET A 12 -6.31 -7.01 -3.59
C MET A 12 -6.14 -6.48 -2.16
N VAL A 13 -4.90 -6.41 -1.65
CA VAL A 13 -4.62 -5.86 -0.32
C VAL A 13 -4.95 -4.37 -0.27
N VAL A 14 -4.53 -3.59 -1.27
CA VAL A 14 -4.86 -2.16 -1.37
C VAL A 14 -6.36 -1.93 -1.43
N ALA A 15 -7.09 -2.72 -2.24
CA ALA A 15 -8.55 -2.63 -2.32
C ALA A 15 -9.23 -2.92 -0.98
N ALA A 16 -8.76 -3.93 -0.24
CA ALA A 16 -9.30 -4.23 1.10
C ALA A 16 -9.06 -3.09 2.10
N CYS A 17 -7.89 -2.43 2.03
CA CYS A 17 -7.63 -1.23 2.84
C CYS A 17 -8.61 -0.10 2.52
N TRP A 18 -8.92 0.14 1.25
CA TRP A 18 -9.91 1.16 0.87
C TRP A 18 -11.32 0.82 1.33
N GLU A 19 -11.79 -0.42 1.11
CA GLU A 19 -13.11 -0.87 1.57
C GLU A 19 -13.27 -0.72 3.09
N ALA A 20 -12.19 -0.94 3.85
CA ALA A 20 -12.17 -0.80 5.30
C ALA A 20 -11.88 0.64 5.78
N ASN A 21 -11.74 1.63 4.89
CA ASN A 21 -11.31 3.01 5.22
C ASN A 21 -10.02 3.06 6.04
N VAL A 22 -9.05 2.20 5.72
CA VAL A 22 -7.73 2.20 6.34
C VAL A 22 -6.89 3.33 5.75
N GLU A 23 -6.29 4.14 6.62
CA GLU A 23 -5.43 5.26 6.21
C GLU A 23 -3.95 4.87 6.09
N THR A 24 -3.51 3.80 6.76
CA THR A 24 -2.10 3.37 6.78
C THR A 24 -1.99 1.85 6.74
N LEU A 25 -1.33 1.35 5.69
CA LEU A 25 -0.93 -0.04 5.55
C LEU A 25 0.54 -0.18 5.96
N TYR A 26 0.78 -0.97 7.01
CA TYR A 26 2.12 -1.32 7.44
C TYR A 26 2.60 -2.57 6.71
N THR A 27 3.64 -2.45 5.89
CA THR A 27 4.20 -3.55 5.10
C THR A 27 5.59 -3.18 4.57
N GLU A 28 6.48 -4.17 4.52
CA GLU A 28 7.80 -4.05 3.93
C GLU A 28 7.86 -4.27 2.43
N ASP A 29 6.84 -4.93 1.88
CA ASP A 29 6.85 -5.49 0.52
C ASP A 29 6.55 -4.46 -0.57
N PHE A 30 5.98 -3.32 -0.18
CA PHE A 30 5.62 -2.27 -1.13
C PHE A 30 6.79 -1.30 -1.34
N GLY A 31 7.09 -1.05 -2.62
CA GLY A 31 8.09 -0.05 -3.05
C GLY A 31 7.58 1.39 -3.10
N TYR A 32 6.35 1.64 -2.62
CA TYR A 32 5.68 2.94 -2.64
C TYR A 32 5.50 3.46 -1.20
N SER A 33 5.46 4.78 -1.01
CA SER A 33 5.14 5.40 0.28
C SER A 33 3.67 5.84 0.39
N ASP A 34 2.98 5.98 -0.74
CA ASP A 34 1.58 6.36 -0.84
C ASP A 34 0.96 5.72 -2.10
N ILE A 35 -0.27 5.22 -1.97
CA ILE A 35 -1.10 4.76 -3.08
C ILE A 35 -2.49 5.39 -2.94
N ASP A 36 -2.69 6.48 -3.67
CA ASP A 36 -3.94 7.25 -3.71
C ASP A 36 -4.49 7.58 -2.31
N GLY A 37 -3.61 8.06 -1.42
CA GLY A 37 -3.96 8.47 -0.06
C GLY A 37 -3.86 7.36 0.99
N LEU A 38 -3.67 6.10 0.58
CA LEU A 38 -3.26 5.03 1.49
C LEU A 38 -1.77 5.14 1.77
N LYS A 39 -1.40 5.48 3.01
CA LYS A 39 0.00 5.54 3.42
C LYS A 39 0.57 4.13 3.53
N ILE A 40 1.76 3.94 2.95
CA ILE A 40 2.50 2.69 3.05
C ILE A 40 3.71 2.93 3.94
N VAL A 41 3.80 2.19 5.04
CA VAL A 41 4.89 2.33 6.01
C VAL A 41 5.57 0.99 6.20
N ASN A 42 6.86 0.91 5.88
CA ASN A 42 7.66 -0.26 6.21
C ASN A 42 8.06 -0.20 7.70
N PRO A 43 7.51 -1.07 8.57
CA PRO A 43 7.74 -1.01 10.01
C PRO A 43 9.18 -1.39 10.42
N PHE A 44 9.94 -2.03 9.52
CA PHE A 44 11.32 -2.43 9.76
C PHE A 44 12.34 -1.39 9.31
N LYS A 45 11.91 -0.35 8.60
CA LYS A 45 12.78 0.80 8.35
C LYS A 45 12.79 1.67 9.59
N SER A 46 13.96 1.81 10.21
CA SER A 46 14.20 2.83 11.23
C SER A 46 13.88 4.23 10.67
N PRO A 47 13.43 5.17 11.52
CA PRO A 47 13.27 6.58 11.12
C PRO A 47 14.57 7.20 10.59
#